data_AF-A0A1H8YND2-F1
#
_entry.id   AF-A0A1H8YND2-F1
#
_cell.length_a   1.000
_cell.length_b   1.000
_cell.length_c   1.000
_cell.angle_alpha   90.00
_cell.angle_beta   90.00
_cell.angle_gamma   90.00
#
_symmetry.space_group_name_H-M   'P 1'
#
loop_
_entity.id
_entity.type
_entity.pdbx_description
1 polymer ?
#
loop_
_entity_poly.entity_id
_entity_poly.type
_entity_poly.pdbx_seq_one_letter_code
_entity_poly.pdbx_strand_id
1 'polypeptide(L)'
;MTTSFAEPEVVPPRINGHPRSEATDLGADLQLPRQRFFRRSPAPPTGETRRVRKLRKKLAEHTAISTFMDDRNWTEADTPRVLTERSKAAEAAKLQRLLHDTNRRALSTARWRTAITYAAGAGLVLSLFVSTANVHDTVAGGAPEGSGKWWFAWTVEPAIALLMLSLFAFQAFMATRGVHVDDPAVKRTEKALLATTFVLNTWHHLPFVADRFDFVELVSHGVWPLLAVLIVTCVPRMWAYFGYLDHGGLLPADPHLRDKLEVARQWIADGVLPVSPGRKELERTYREHGMKVGTGMVQRVHRCLNGRTELL
;
A
#
# COMPACT_ATOMS: atom_id res chain seq x y z
N MET A 1 22.40 44.94 -22.84
CA MET A 1 21.79 44.90 -21.50
C MET A 1 21.81 43.45 -21.03
N THR A 2 22.73 43.20 -20.14
CA THR A 2 23.10 41.95 -19.47
C THR A 2 22.16 41.63 -18.32
N THR A 3 21.79 40.37 -18.13
CA THR A 3 21.69 39.75 -16.79
C THR A 3 21.95 38.25 -16.90
N SER A 4 23.15 37.86 -16.47
CA SER A 4 23.60 36.49 -16.27
C SER A 4 23.24 36.11 -14.83
N PHE A 5 22.46 35.04 -14.64
CA PHE A 5 22.17 34.47 -13.33
C PHE A 5 23.28 33.49 -12.97
N ALA A 6 24.13 33.89 -12.01
CA ALA A 6 25.12 33.02 -11.39
C ALA A 6 24.45 32.17 -10.30
N GLU A 7 24.62 30.85 -10.37
CA GLU A 7 24.28 29.91 -9.29
C GLU A 7 25.21 30.11 -8.08
N PRO A 8 24.70 30.00 -6.85
CA PRO A 8 25.54 30.02 -5.65
C PRO A 8 26.21 28.65 -5.44
N GLU A 9 27.54 28.66 -5.39
CA GLU A 9 28.41 27.54 -5.04
C GLU A 9 28.18 27.12 -3.58
N VAL A 10 27.67 25.90 -3.37
CA VAL A 10 27.45 25.31 -2.04
C VAL A 10 28.75 24.69 -1.54
N VAL A 11 29.43 25.39 -0.64
CA VAL A 11 30.64 24.91 0.05
C VAL A 11 30.24 23.89 1.13
N PRO A 12 30.78 22.66 1.13
CA PRO A 12 30.51 21.69 2.19
C PRO A 12 31.28 22.05 3.48
N PRO A 13 30.71 21.76 4.67
CA PRO A 13 31.35 22.08 5.95
C PRO A 13 32.61 21.24 6.19
N ARG A 14 33.72 21.89 6.56
CA ARG A 14 34.92 21.26 7.10
C ARG A 14 34.60 20.60 8.45
N ILE A 15 34.71 19.28 8.50
CA ILE A 15 34.70 18.52 9.75
C ILE A 15 36.07 18.73 10.42
N ASN A 16 36.09 19.58 11.45
CA ASN A 16 37.26 19.81 12.30
C ASN A 16 37.50 18.59 13.21
N GLY A 17 38.78 18.35 13.50
CA GLY A 17 39.33 17.14 14.05
C GLY A 17 38.85 16.78 15.46
N HIS A 18 38.76 15.47 15.70
CA HIS A 18 38.83 14.90 17.03
C HIS A 18 40.30 14.65 17.39
N PRO A 19 40.78 15.11 18.56
CA PRO A 19 42.09 14.74 19.06
C PRO A 19 42.09 13.28 19.51
N ARG A 20 43.08 12.51 19.05
CA ARG A 20 43.45 11.23 19.66
C ARG A 20 43.98 11.52 21.06
N SER A 21 43.24 11.10 22.08
CA SER A 21 43.77 11.07 23.45
C SER A 21 44.73 9.89 23.56
N GLU A 22 46.02 10.19 23.62
CA GLU A 22 46.99 9.39 24.34
C GLU A 22 46.50 9.24 25.78
N ALA A 23 46.43 8.00 26.26
CA ALA A 23 46.31 7.70 27.68
C ALA A 23 47.45 6.73 28.00
N THR A 24 48.56 7.35 28.37
CA THR A 24 49.72 6.77 29.00
C THR A 24 49.32 6.09 30.31
N ASP A 25 49.84 4.87 30.46
CA ASP A 25 50.33 4.26 31.69
C ASP A 25 50.30 5.15 32.93
N LEU A 26 49.48 4.77 33.91
CA LEU A 26 49.64 5.13 35.32
C LEU A 26 48.87 4.09 36.16
N GLY A 27 49.59 3.32 36.97
CA GLY A 27 48.99 2.56 38.06
C GLY A 27 49.48 1.12 38.21
N ALA A 28 50.79 0.96 38.40
CA ALA A 28 51.31 -0.14 39.19
C ALA A 28 50.71 -0.11 40.61
N ASP A 29 50.77 -1.27 41.27
CA ASP A 29 50.48 -1.51 42.69
C ASP A 29 49.02 -1.71 43.11
N LEU A 30 48.57 -2.96 42.98
CA LEU A 30 47.85 -3.68 44.04
C LEU A 30 47.89 -5.20 43.73
N GLN A 31 49.08 -5.79 43.86
CA GLN A 31 49.22 -7.24 43.97
C GLN A 31 48.72 -7.68 45.35
N LEU A 32 47.42 -8.00 45.44
CA LEU A 32 46.91 -8.78 46.55
C LEU A 32 47.18 -10.27 46.27
N PRO A 33 47.82 -11.01 47.20
CA PRO A 33 48.04 -12.44 47.02
C PRO A 33 46.68 -13.14 47.03
N ARG A 34 46.33 -13.76 45.90
CA ARG A 34 45.24 -14.75 45.81
C ARG A 34 45.63 -15.96 46.65
N GLN A 35 45.45 -15.87 47.97
CA GLN A 35 45.35 -17.05 48.81
C GLN A 35 44.10 -17.82 48.38
N ARG A 36 44.29 -18.77 47.46
CA ARG A 36 43.32 -19.83 47.22
C ARG A 36 43.27 -20.68 48.48
N PHE A 37 42.41 -20.29 49.42
CA PHE A 37 41.87 -21.22 50.40
C PHE A 37 41.15 -22.32 49.62
N PHE A 38 41.85 -23.41 49.33
CA PHE A 38 41.23 -24.68 49.01
C PHE A 38 40.50 -25.14 50.27
N ARG A 39 39.26 -24.67 50.44
CA ARG A 39 38.33 -25.25 51.40
C ARG A 39 38.04 -26.66 50.89
N ARG A 40 38.82 -27.62 51.38
CA ARG A 40 38.66 -29.06 51.10
C ARG A 40 37.21 -29.40 51.43
N SER A 41 36.41 -29.70 50.41
CA SER A 41 35.03 -30.14 50.64
C SER A 41 35.06 -31.41 51.49
N PRO A 42 34.17 -31.55 52.49
CA PRO A 42 34.12 -32.75 53.32
C PRO A 42 33.97 -33.98 52.42
N ALA A 43 34.72 -35.04 52.74
CA ALA A 43 34.65 -36.30 52.03
C ALA A 43 33.19 -36.81 52.01
N PRO A 44 32.69 -37.29 50.86
CA PRO A 44 31.30 -37.71 50.76
C PRO A 44 31.05 -38.92 51.67
N PRO A 45 29.87 -39.01 52.31
CA PRO A 45 29.46 -40.22 53.01
C PRO A 45 29.47 -41.41 52.04
N THR A 46 30.09 -42.50 52.47
CA THR A 46 30.27 -43.74 51.72
C THR A 46 28.91 -44.33 51.32
N GLY A 47 28.72 -44.61 50.03
CA GLY A 47 27.53 -45.32 49.50
C GLY A 47 26.66 -44.54 48.50
N GLU A 48 26.92 -43.25 48.23
CA GLU A 48 26.08 -42.48 47.31
C GLU A 48 26.41 -42.72 45.83
N THR A 49 25.42 -43.20 45.07
CA THR A 49 25.53 -43.32 43.61
C THR A 49 25.65 -41.94 42.95
N ARG A 50 26.32 -41.87 41.78
CA ARG A 50 26.47 -40.62 41.00
C ARG A 50 25.12 -39.93 40.72
N ARG A 51 24.04 -40.72 40.59
CA ARG A 51 22.69 -40.23 40.34
C ARG A 51 22.11 -39.48 41.55
N VAL A 52 22.32 -39.99 42.76
CA VAL A 52 21.92 -39.32 44.01
C VAL A 52 22.67 -38.01 44.19
N ARG A 53 23.97 -37.98 43.87
CA ARG A 53 24.76 -36.74 43.91
C ARG A 53 24.25 -35.67 42.94
N LYS A 54 23.89 -36.07 41.72
CA LYS A 54 23.31 -35.17 40.71
C LYS A 54 21.94 -34.64 41.16
N LEU A 55 21.12 -35.50 41.78
CA LEU A 55 19.82 -35.11 42.34
C LEU A 55 19.96 -34.18 43.54
N ARG A 56 20.89 -34.42 44.46
CA ARG A 56 21.19 -33.51 45.58
C ARG A 56 21.68 -32.15 45.10
N LYS A 57 22.53 -32.12 44.06
CA LYS A 57 22.95 -30.85 43.45
C LYS A 57 21.77 -30.09 42.86
N LYS A 58 20.88 -30.77 42.12
CA LYS A 58 19.65 -30.17 41.58
C LYS A 58 18.69 -29.70 42.68
N LEU A 59 18.54 -30.46 43.75
CA LEU A 59 17.68 -30.09 44.88
C LEU A 59 18.26 -28.88 45.61
N ALA A 60 19.56 -28.85 45.84
CA ALA A 60 20.25 -27.70 46.44
C ALA A 60 20.12 -26.44 45.57
N GLU A 61 20.25 -26.57 44.24
CA GLU A 61 19.98 -25.48 43.29
C GLU A 61 18.50 -25.02 43.38
N HIS A 62 17.54 -25.95 43.42
CA HIS A 62 16.12 -25.62 43.52
C HIS A 62 15.76 -24.96 44.85
N THR A 63 16.29 -25.45 45.97
CA THR A 63 16.09 -24.87 47.30
C THR A 63 16.71 -23.47 47.35
N ALA A 64 17.90 -23.27 46.79
CA ALA A 64 18.50 -21.94 46.70
C ALA A 64 17.63 -20.99 45.86
N ILE A 65 17.11 -21.44 44.71
CA ILE A 65 16.19 -20.66 43.87
C ILE A 65 14.90 -20.32 44.62
N SER A 66 14.32 -21.27 45.36
CA SER A 66 13.10 -20.99 46.16
C SER A 66 13.35 -19.98 47.27
N THR A 67 14.52 -20.02 47.92
CA THR A 67 14.89 -19.03 48.95
C THR A 67 15.04 -17.64 48.35
N PHE A 68 15.53 -17.52 47.11
CA PHE A 68 15.56 -16.23 46.40
C PHE A 68 14.18 -15.75 45.93
N MET A 69 13.22 -16.66 45.69
CA MET A 69 11.85 -16.30 45.31
C MET A 69 10.99 -15.83 46.48
N ASP A 70 11.28 -16.27 47.71
CA ASP A 70 10.58 -15.85 48.93
C ASP A 70 11.01 -14.46 49.44
N ASP A 71 12.16 -13.95 48.99
CA ASP A 71 12.65 -12.62 49.33
C ASP A 71 11.92 -11.54 48.51
N ARG A 72 10.83 -10.97 49.04
CA ARG A 72 9.96 -9.99 48.35
C ARG A 72 10.67 -8.77 47.74
N ASN A 73 11.96 -8.57 47.98
CA ASN A 73 12.80 -7.58 47.30
C ASN A 73 13.26 -8.01 45.90
N TRP A 74 13.12 -9.29 45.50
CA TRP A 74 13.51 -9.75 44.15
C TRP A 74 12.61 -9.19 43.04
N THR A 75 11.37 -8.80 43.35
CA THR A 75 10.47 -8.16 42.38
C THR A 75 10.97 -6.81 41.88
N GLU A 76 11.97 -6.21 42.54
CA GLU A 76 12.64 -4.98 42.09
C GLU A 76 13.96 -5.24 41.36
N ALA A 77 14.59 -6.40 41.56
CA ALA A 77 15.85 -6.76 40.92
C ALA A 77 15.60 -7.48 39.59
N ASP A 78 15.75 -6.74 38.49
CA ASP A 78 15.66 -7.31 37.15
C ASP A 78 16.67 -8.47 36.98
N THR A 79 16.17 -9.69 36.85
CA THR A 79 17.01 -10.83 36.46
C THR A 79 17.68 -10.55 35.11
N PRO A 80 18.86 -11.13 34.80
CA PRO A 80 19.56 -10.92 33.52
C PRO A 80 18.69 -11.28 32.30
N ARG A 81 17.74 -12.21 32.48
CA ARG A 81 16.75 -12.55 31.47
C ARG A 81 15.75 -11.40 31.22
N VAL A 82 15.26 -10.76 32.27
CA VAL A 82 14.36 -9.58 32.17
C VAL A 82 15.09 -8.41 31.52
N LEU A 83 16.36 -8.15 31.86
CA LEU A 83 17.16 -7.11 31.20
C LEU A 83 17.31 -7.36 29.70
N THR A 84 17.51 -8.62 29.30
CA THR A 84 17.63 -9.01 27.89
C THR A 84 16.31 -8.87 27.14
N GLU A 85 15.19 -9.22 27.75
CA GLU A 85 13.88 -9.02 27.12
C GLU A 85 13.48 -7.54 27.06
N ARG A 86 13.86 -6.73 28.06
CA ARG A 86 13.69 -5.27 28.03
C ARG A 86 14.53 -4.61 26.94
N SER A 87 15.76 -5.06 26.72
CA SER A 87 16.59 -4.53 25.64
C SER A 87 16.03 -4.87 24.26
N LYS A 88 15.57 -6.11 24.05
CA LYS A 88 14.85 -6.53 22.83
C LYS A 88 13.57 -5.73 22.63
N ALA A 89 12.78 -5.52 23.68
CA ALA A 89 11.56 -4.72 23.60
C ALA A 89 11.87 -3.25 23.26
N ALA A 90 12.94 -2.68 23.83
CA ALA A 90 13.38 -1.31 23.52
C ALA A 90 13.91 -1.20 22.07
N GLU A 91 14.60 -2.22 21.57
CA GLU A 91 15.05 -2.29 20.18
C GLU A 91 13.86 -2.43 19.22
N ALA A 92 12.90 -3.31 19.53
CA ALA A 92 11.65 -3.45 18.78
C ALA A 92 10.86 -2.14 18.76
N ALA A 93 10.78 -1.42 19.89
CA ALA A 93 10.13 -0.10 19.95
C ALA A 93 10.86 0.96 19.11
N LYS A 94 12.20 0.94 19.08
CA LYS A 94 12.99 1.82 18.20
C LYS A 94 12.78 1.47 16.72
N LEU A 95 12.76 0.19 16.37
CA LEU A 95 12.45 -0.28 15.01
C LEU A 95 11.03 0.09 14.61
N GLN A 96 10.06 -0.06 15.51
CA GLN A 96 8.68 0.35 15.30
C GLN A 96 8.59 1.86 15.05
N ARG A 97 9.29 2.70 15.82
CA ARG A 97 9.38 4.15 15.56
C ARG A 97 9.96 4.45 14.17
N LEU A 98 11.00 3.74 13.76
CA LEU A 98 11.59 3.87 12.42
C LEU A 98 10.67 3.36 11.29
N LEU A 99 9.78 2.41 11.57
CA LEU A 99 8.75 1.93 10.63
C LEU A 99 7.53 2.87 10.57
N HIS A 100 7.29 3.64 11.63
CA HIS A 100 6.27 4.69 11.67
C HIS A 100 6.77 6.06 11.18
N ASP A 101 8.02 6.15 10.72
CA ASP A 101 8.53 7.38 10.10
C ASP A 101 7.71 7.71 8.85
N THR A 102 7.09 8.89 8.85
CA THR A 102 6.23 9.38 7.78
C THR A 102 7.00 9.51 6.47
N ASN A 103 8.29 9.85 6.54
CA ASN A 103 9.15 9.98 5.36
C ASN A 103 9.40 8.63 4.67
N ARG A 104 9.56 7.55 5.45
CA ARG A 104 9.71 6.19 4.89
C ARG A 104 8.43 5.69 4.24
N ARG A 105 7.26 6.03 4.80
CA ARG A 105 5.95 5.72 4.21
C ARG A 105 5.69 6.49 2.92
N ALA A 106 6.06 7.77 2.88
CA ALA A 106 5.96 8.57 1.66
C ALA A 106 6.85 7.99 0.54
N LEU A 107 8.10 7.61 0.86
CA LEU A 107 9.01 7.00 -0.11
C LEU A 107 8.52 5.63 -0.60
N SER A 108 8.02 4.78 0.28
CA SER A 108 7.47 3.48 -0.13
C SER A 108 6.22 3.63 -0.99
N THR A 109 5.33 4.57 -0.66
CA THR A 109 4.13 4.87 -1.44
C THR A 109 4.49 5.42 -2.82
N ALA A 110 5.45 6.34 -2.91
CA ALA A 110 5.95 6.84 -4.18
C ALA A 110 6.54 5.71 -5.05
N ARG A 111 7.35 4.80 -4.46
CA ARG A 111 7.90 3.64 -5.18
C ARG A 111 6.82 2.69 -5.66
N TRP A 112 5.82 2.38 -4.83
CA TRP A 112 4.69 1.54 -5.23
C TRP A 112 3.86 2.17 -6.33
N ARG A 113 3.57 3.47 -6.24
CA ARG A 113 2.86 4.22 -7.28
C ARG A 113 3.62 4.15 -8.60
N THR A 114 4.94 4.37 -8.58
CA THR A 114 5.79 4.27 -9.76
C THR A 114 5.81 2.85 -10.32
N ALA A 115 6.01 1.82 -9.49
CA ALA A 115 6.04 0.43 -9.91
C ALA A 115 4.72 -0.02 -10.54
N ILE A 116 3.58 0.31 -9.91
CA ILE A 116 2.24 0.01 -10.44
C ILE A 116 2.00 0.75 -11.75
N THR A 117 2.43 2.02 -11.84
CA THR A 117 2.28 2.81 -13.07
C THR A 117 3.07 2.19 -14.23
N TYR A 118 4.31 1.77 -14.00
CA TYR A 118 5.09 1.09 -15.03
C TYR A 118 4.52 -0.28 -15.39
N ALA A 119 4.11 -1.09 -14.41
CA ALA A 119 3.51 -2.39 -14.66
C ALA A 119 2.20 -2.27 -15.46
N ALA A 120 1.33 -1.33 -15.07
CA ALA A 120 0.09 -1.04 -15.79
C ALA A 120 0.36 -0.48 -17.19
N GLY A 121 1.33 0.43 -17.34
CA GLY A 121 1.74 0.96 -18.64
C GLY A 121 2.27 -0.14 -19.57
N ALA A 122 3.12 -1.04 -19.07
CA ALA A 122 3.63 -2.17 -19.83
C ALA A 122 2.49 -3.13 -20.24
N GLY A 123 1.59 -3.45 -19.31
CA GLY A 123 0.41 -4.27 -19.60
C GLY A 123 -0.51 -3.63 -20.65
N LEU A 124 -0.71 -2.31 -20.59
CA LEU A 124 -1.49 -1.56 -21.56
C LEU A 124 -0.85 -1.61 -22.95
N VAL A 125 0.45 -1.30 -23.05
CA VAL A 125 1.18 -1.35 -24.33
C VAL A 125 1.13 -2.74 -24.94
N LEU A 126 1.36 -3.80 -24.13
CA LEU A 126 1.28 -5.17 -24.61
C LEU A 126 -0.12 -5.52 -25.10
N SER A 127 -1.15 -5.17 -24.34
CA SER A 127 -2.55 -5.43 -24.72
C SER A 127 -2.92 -4.71 -26.02
N LEU A 128 -2.50 -3.45 -26.18
CA LEU A 128 -2.73 -2.68 -27.40
C LEU A 128 -1.96 -3.23 -28.59
N PHE A 129 -0.73 -3.70 -28.39
CA PHE A 129 0.07 -4.29 -29.46
C PHE A 129 -0.58 -5.58 -29.98
N VAL A 130 -1.00 -6.48 -29.09
CA VAL A 130 -1.68 -7.73 -29.48
C VAL A 130 -3.05 -7.43 -30.12
N SER A 131 -3.82 -6.49 -29.55
CA SER A 131 -5.08 -6.02 -30.16
C SER A 131 -4.84 -5.49 -31.59
N THR A 132 -3.79 -4.70 -31.78
CA THR A 132 -3.45 -4.14 -33.09
C THR A 132 -3.07 -5.22 -34.09
N ALA A 133 -2.33 -6.24 -33.67
CA ALA A 133 -2.00 -7.38 -34.55
C ALA A 133 -3.27 -8.13 -35.00
N ASN A 134 -4.20 -8.41 -34.08
CA ASN A 134 -5.46 -9.08 -34.42
C ASN A 134 -6.33 -8.25 -35.38
N VAL A 135 -6.44 -6.93 -35.14
CA VAL A 135 -7.17 -6.01 -36.02
C VAL A 135 -6.46 -5.89 -37.37
N HIS A 136 -5.12 -5.86 -37.38
CA HIS A 136 -4.33 -5.82 -38.59
C HIS A 136 -4.67 -7.01 -39.49
N ASP A 137 -4.72 -8.23 -38.95
CA ASP A 137 -5.04 -9.43 -39.73
C ASP A 137 -6.44 -9.35 -40.34
N THR A 138 -7.41 -8.82 -39.59
CA THR A 138 -8.78 -8.61 -40.04
C THR A 138 -8.88 -7.53 -41.13
N VAL A 139 -8.19 -6.39 -40.96
CA VAL A 139 -8.29 -5.23 -41.87
C VAL A 139 -7.43 -5.42 -43.12
N ALA A 140 -6.23 -5.96 -42.97
CA ALA A 140 -5.35 -6.26 -44.08
C ALA A 140 -6.02 -7.28 -45.03
N GLY A 141 -6.74 -8.26 -44.48
CA GLY A 141 -7.55 -9.20 -45.25
C GLY A 141 -6.74 -9.89 -46.35
N GLY A 142 -5.54 -10.36 -46.00
CA GLY A 142 -4.60 -11.01 -46.93
C GLY A 142 -3.86 -10.06 -47.89
N ALA A 143 -3.84 -8.75 -47.62
CA ALA A 143 -3.05 -7.81 -48.41
C ALA A 143 -1.56 -8.21 -48.46
N PRO A 144 -0.87 -8.06 -49.60
CA PRO A 144 0.56 -8.34 -49.69
C PRO A 144 1.35 -7.53 -48.66
N GLU A 145 2.35 -8.17 -48.05
CA GLU A 145 3.26 -7.52 -47.10
C GLU A 145 3.92 -6.29 -47.74
N GLY A 146 3.99 -5.20 -46.99
CA GLY A 146 4.55 -3.93 -47.45
C GLY A 146 3.65 -3.11 -48.39
N SER A 147 2.48 -3.62 -48.80
CA SER A 147 1.50 -2.83 -49.55
C SER A 147 0.94 -1.66 -48.72
N GLY A 148 0.40 -0.64 -49.39
CA GLY A 148 -0.23 0.50 -48.70
C GLY A 148 -1.38 0.07 -47.77
N LYS A 149 -2.16 -0.95 -48.15
CA LYS A 149 -3.23 -1.51 -47.31
C LYS A 149 -2.68 -2.21 -46.06
N TRP A 150 -1.58 -2.93 -46.19
CA TRP A 150 -0.90 -3.59 -45.07
C TRP A 150 -0.41 -2.57 -44.04
N TRP A 151 0.26 -1.50 -44.47
CA TRP A 151 0.67 -0.42 -43.57
C TRP A 151 -0.50 0.35 -42.97
N PHE A 152 -1.55 0.60 -43.75
CA PHE A 152 -2.75 1.26 -43.25
C PHE A 152 -3.42 0.47 -42.13
N ALA A 153 -3.50 -0.86 -42.25
CA ALA A 153 -4.11 -1.73 -41.24
C ALA A 153 -3.44 -1.58 -39.86
N TRP A 154 -2.12 -1.36 -39.80
CA TRP A 154 -1.40 -1.08 -38.54
C TRP A 154 -1.82 0.21 -37.84
N THR A 155 -2.44 1.16 -38.55
CA THR A 155 -2.81 2.47 -37.99
C THR A 155 -4.24 2.54 -37.46
N VAL A 156 -5.11 1.64 -37.90
CA VAL A 156 -6.56 1.67 -37.59
C VAL A 156 -6.80 1.54 -36.09
N GLU A 157 -6.28 0.47 -35.49
CA GLU A 157 -6.47 0.21 -34.06
C GLU A 157 -5.77 1.25 -33.17
N PRO A 158 -4.50 1.64 -33.40
CA PRO A 158 -3.87 2.71 -32.62
C PRO A 158 -4.63 4.04 -32.67
N ALA A 159 -5.23 4.39 -33.82
CA ALA A 159 -6.04 5.61 -33.92
C ALA A 159 -7.29 5.53 -33.02
N ILE A 160 -7.99 4.40 -33.03
CA ILE A 160 -9.16 4.16 -32.16
C ILE A 160 -8.75 4.15 -30.68
N ALA A 161 -7.67 3.44 -30.36
CA ALA A 161 -7.12 3.35 -29.00
C ALA A 161 -6.68 4.71 -28.46
N LEU A 162 -6.05 5.56 -29.28
CA LEU A 162 -5.66 6.92 -28.90
C LEU A 162 -6.87 7.81 -28.59
N LEU A 163 -7.94 7.73 -29.39
CA LEU A 163 -9.18 8.46 -29.11
C LEU A 163 -9.81 8.00 -27.79
N MET A 164 -9.87 6.68 -27.57
CA MET A 164 -10.41 6.11 -26.35
C MET A 164 -9.57 6.48 -25.12
N LEU A 165 -8.24 6.36 -25.22
CA LEU A 165 -7.31 6.73 -24.16
C LEU A 165 -7.40 8.22 -23.83
N SER A 166 -7.59 9.08 -24.84
CA SER A 166 -7.76 10.52 -24.63
C SER A 166 -9.03 10.85 -23.86
N LEU A 167 -10.15 10.18 -24.16
CA LEU A 167 -11.40 10.33 -23.42
C LEU A 167 -11.27 9.87 -21.97
N PHE A 168 -10.65 8.71 -21.74
CA PHE A 168 -10.43 8.22 -20.39
C PHE A 168 -9.43 9.07 -19.61
N ALA A 169 -8.38 9.57 -20.26
CA ALA A 169 -7.43 10.50 -19.65
C ALA A 169 -8.11 11.81 -19.25
N PHE A 170 -8.99 12.35 -20.11
CA PHE A 170 -9.81 13.51 -19.79
C PHE A 170 -10.69 13.26 -18.56
N GLN A 171 -11.41 12.13 -18.49
CA GLN A 171 -12.24 11.80 -17.34
C GLN A 171 -11.44 11.59 -16.07
N ALA A 172 -10.30 10.90 -16.16
CA ALA A 172 -9.38 10.72 -15.05
C ALA A 172 -8.88 12.07 -14.53
N PHE A 173 -8.50 12.98 -15.43
CA PHE A 173 -8.08 14.34 -15.09
C PHE A 173 -9.20 15.11 -14.39
N MET A 174 -10.43 15.10 -14.92
CA MET A 174 -11.57 15.76 -14.28
C MET A 174 -11.88 15.18 -12.90
N ALA A 175 -11.76 13.86 -12.74
CA ALA A 175 -11.94 13.20 -11.46
C ALA A 175 -10.90 13.65 -10.41
N THR A 176 -9.64 13.90 -10.81
CA THR A 176 -8.63 14.48 -9.89
C THR A 176 -8.98 15.89 -9.41
N ARG A 177 -9.87 16.59 -10.13
CA ARG A 177 -10.40 17.92 -9.78
C ARG A 177 -11.75 17.85 -9.07
N GLY A 178 -12.21 16.65 -8.67
CA GLY A 178 -13.49 16.45 -8.00
C GLY A 178 -14.71 16.55 -8.94
N VAL A 179 -14.51 16.57 -10.25
CA VAL A 179 -15.60 16.67 -11.23
C VAL A 179 -15.85 15.30 -11.84
N HIS A 180 -17.06 14.77 -11.64
CA HIS A 180 -17.49 13.55 -12.31
C HIS A 180 -18.13 13.88 -13.66
N VAL A 181 -17.57 13.34 -14.74
CA VAL A 181 -18.11 13.53 -16.10
C VAL A 181 -19.25 12.54 -16.32
N ASP A 182 -20.49 12.99 -16.08
CA ASP A 182 -21.71 12.20 -16.34
C ASP A 182 -22.44 12.70 -17.59
N ASP A 183 -21.73 12.81 -18.70
CA ASP A 183 -22.32 13.23 -19.97
C ASP A 183 -22.74 11.99 -20.81
N PRO A 184 -24.02 11.87 -21.20
CA PRO A 184 -24.50 10.77 -22.04
C PRO A 184 -23.78 10.65 -23.39
N ALA A 185 -23.36 11.76 -24.00
CA ALA A 185 -22.62 11.76 -25.26
C ALA A 185 -21.25 11.11 -25.09
N VAL A 186 -20.53 11.46 -24.01
CA VAL A 186 -19.24 10.84 -23.67
C VAL A 186 -19.40 9.33 -23.49
N LYS A 187 -20.38 8.89 -22.70
CA LYS A 187 -20.65 7.46 -22.47
C LYS A 187 -21.04 6.70 -23.74
N ARG A 188 -21.76 7.35 -24.67
CA ARG A 188 -22.09 6.74 -25.97
C ARG A 188 -20.85 6.60 -26.84
N THR A 189 -20.00 7.61 -26.88
CA THR A 189 -18.74 7.57 -27.63
C THR A 189 -17.82 6.48 -27.10
N GLU A 190 -17.66 6.35 -25.78
CA GLU A 190 -16.90 5.24 -25.20
C GLU A 190 -17.42 3.89 -25.64
N LYS A 191 -18.74 3.67 -25.51
CA LYS A 191 -19.37 2.40 -25.94
C LYS A 191 -19.17 2.13 -27.43
N ALA A 192 -19.26 3.17 -28.26
CA ALA A 192 -19.05 3.04 -29.70
C ALA A 192 -17.60 2.67 -30.03
N LEU A 193 -16.61 3.35 -29.44
CA LEU A 193 -15.19 3.04 -29.62
C LEU A 193 -14.87 1.61 -29.13
N LEU A 194 -15.34 1.27 -27.92
CA LEU A 194 -15.17 -0.07 -27.33
C LEU A 194 -15.78 -1.15 -28.22
N ALA A 195 -17.03 -0.96 -28.67
CA ALA A 195 -17.69 -1.90 -29.55
C ALA A 195 -16.92 -2.05 -30.88
N THR A 196 -16.41 -0.95 -31.43
CA THR A 196 -15.66 -0.96 -32.69
C THR A 196 -14.39 -1.80 -32.56
N THR A 197 -13.54 -1.51 -31.57
CA THR A 197 -12.32 -2.28 -31.30
C THR A 197 -12.62 -3.74 -31.00
N PHE A 198 -13.65 -4.01 -30.18
CA PHE A 198 -14.02 -5.37 -29.82
C PHE A 198 -14.47 -6.17 -31.05
N VAL A 199 -15.35 -5.59 -31.88
CA VAL A 199 -15.82 -6.21 -33.12
C VAL A 199 -14.67 -6.47 -34.08
N LEU A 200 -13.75 -5.51 -34.26
CA LEU A 200 -12.61 -5.70 -35.15
C LEU A 200 -11.68 -6.82 -34.68
N ASN A 201 -11.47 -6.97 -33.37
CA ASN A 201 -10.67 -8.07 -32.81
C ASN A 201 -11.34 -9.43 -32.96
N THR A 202 -12.68 -9.46 -32.91
CA THR A 202 -13.45 -10.70 -32.82
C THR A 202 -14.16 -11.08 -34.11
N TRP A 203 -14.05 -10.27 -35.15
CA TRP A 203 -14.88 -10.34 -36.37
C TRP A 203 -14.97 -11.74 -36.96
N HIS A 204 -13.81 -12.37 -37.19
CA HIS A 204 -13.72 -13.70 -37.81
C HIS A 204 -14.23 -14.83 -36.91
N HIS A 205 -14.41 -14.57 -35.61
CA HIS A 205 -14.82 -15.53 -34.59
C HIS A 205 -16.29 -15.37 -34.18
N LEU A 206 -17.01 -14.42 -34.78
CA LEU A 206 -18.42 -14.21 -34.50
C LEU A 206 -19.27 -15.34 -35.08
N PRO A 207 -20.36 -15.76 -34.41
CA PRO A 207 -21.16 -16.93 -34.81
C PRO A 207 -21.85 -16.79 -36.18
N PHE A 208 -21.96 -15.57 -36.71
CA PHE A 208 -22.57 -15.29 -38.01
C PHE A 208 -21.54 -15.08 -39.13
N VAL A 209 -20.25 -15.09 -38.81
CA VAL A 209 -19.14 -14.83 -39.73
C VAL A 209 -18.23 -16.05 -39.84
N ALA A 210 -17.98 -16.74 -38.73
CA ALA A 210 -17.11 -17.91 -38.66
C ALA A 210 -17.73 -19.13 -39.35
N ASP A 211 -16.94 -19.90 -40.09
CA ASP A 211 -17.35 -21.19 -40.66
C ASP A 211 -17.72 -22.21 -39.57
N ARG A 212 -17.01 -22.13 -38.43
CA ARG A 212 -17.31 -22.88 -37.21
C ARG A 212 -17.17 -21.96 -36.02
N PHE A 213 -18.22 -21.92 -35.20
CA PHE A 213 -18.19 -21.12 -33.98
C PHE A 213 -17.38 -21.83 -32.88
N ASP A 214 -16.29 -21.19 -32.45
CA ASP A 214 -15.55 -21.55 -31.23
C ASP A 214 -15.58 -20.39 -30.23
N PHE A 215 -16.21 -20.64 -29.08
CA PHE A 215 -16.31 -19.65 -28.01
C PHE A 215 -14.95 -19.31 -27.39
N VAL A 216 -14.02 -20.26 -27.31
CA VAL A 216 -12.70 -20.06 -26.74
C VAL A 216 -11.88 -19.14 -27.63
N GLU A 217 -11.94 -19.30 -28.95
CA GLU A 217 -11.26 -18.40 -29.90
C GLU A 217 -11.83 -16.98 -29.83
N LEU A 218 -13.17 -16.86 -29.80
CA LEU A 218 -13.84 -15.56 -29.65
C LEU A 218 -13.36 -14.83 -28.39
N VAL A 219 -13.37 -15.51 -27.24
CA VAL A 219 -12.94 -14.91 -25.97
C VAL A 219 -11.45 -14.59 -26.01
N SER A 220 -10.61 -15.47 -26.56
CA SER A 220 -9.16 -15.27 -26.60
C SER A 220 -8.76 -14.00 -27.36
N HIS A 221 -9.46 -13.68 -28.45
CA HIS A 221 -9.23 -12.46 -29.21
C HIS A 221 -9.86 -11.21 -28.55
N GLY A 222 -10.95 -11.39 -27.80
CA GLY A 222 -11.62 -10.31 -27.06
C GLY A 222 -10.96 -9.92 -25.73
N VAL A 223 -10.11 -10.78 -25.15
CA VAL A 223 -9.48 -10.54 -23.83
C VAL A 223 -8.53 -9.35 -23.84
N TRP A 224 -7.73 -9.18 -24.90
CA TRP A 224 -6.73 -8.12 -24.99
C TRP A 224 -7.31 -6.70 -24.96
N PRO A 225 -8.29 -6.35 -25.81
CA PRO A 225 -8.92 -5.04 -25.72
C PRO A 225 -9.65 -4.84 -24.38
N LEU A 226 -10.25 -5.88 -23.81
CA LEU A 226 -10.88 -5.80 -22.49
C LEU A 226 -9.86 -5.47 -21.38
N LEU A 227 -8.67 -6.07 -21.44
CA LEU A 227 -7.58 -5.82 -20.49
C LEU A 227 -7.09 -4.37 -20.58
N ALA A 228 -6.93 -3.82 -21.79
CA ALA A 228 -6.55 -2.43 -21.99
C ALA A 228 -7.54 -1.45 -21.31
N VAL A 229 -8.84 -1.69 -21.50
CA VAL A 229 -9.92 -0.88 -20.92
C VAL A 229 -9.94 -0.98 -19.41
N LEU A 230 -9.76 -2.19 -18.88
CA LEU A 230 -9.68 -2.43 -17.44
C LEU A 230 -8.51 -1.65 -16.82
N ILE A 231 -7.32 -1.70 -17.44
CA ILE A 231 -6.15 -0.98 -16.97
C ILE A 231 -6.42 0.53 -16.93
N VAL A 232 -6.88 1.11 -18.03
CA VAL A 232 -7.13 2.55 -18.14
C VAL A 232 -8.22 3.03 -17.18
N THR A 233 -9.22 2.20 -16.90
CA THR A 233 -10.31 2.53 -15.97
C THR A 233 -9.90 2.37 -14.51
N CYS A 234 -9.07 1.37 -14.18
CA CYS A 234 -8.69 1.04 -12.81
C CYS A 234 -7.53 1.89 -12.29
N VAL A 235 -6.51 2.19 -13.10
CA VAL A 235 -5.30 2.90 -12.65
C VAL A 235 -5.60 4.27 -12.02
N PRO A 236 -6.43 5.15 -12.62
CA PRO A 236 -6.79 6.42 -11.99
C PRO A 236 -7.48 6.25 -10.64
N ARG A 237 -8.33 5.22 -10.50
CA ARG A 237 -8.99 4.90 -9.22
C ARG A 237 -7.99 4.42 -8.18
N MET A 238 -7.03 3.58 -8.57
CA MET A 238 -5.93 3.16 -7.70
C MET A 238 -5.10 4.35 -7.22
N TRP A 239 -4.81 5.32 -8.10
CA TRP A 239 -4.10 6.54 -7.71
C TRP A 239 -4.91 7.42 -6.76
N ALA A 240 -6.23 7.49 -6.92
CA ALA A 240 -7.09 8.16 -5.95
C ALA A 240 -6.93 7.53 -4.56
N TYR A 241 -6.95 6.19 -4.46
CA TYR A 241 -6.71 5.47 -3.19
C TYR A 241 -5.34 5.78 -2.58
N PHE A 242 -4.28 5.87 -3.38
CA PHE A 242 -2.96 6.26 -2.88
C PHE A 242 -2.94 7.70 -2.32
N GLY A 243 -3.62 8.64 -2.98
CA GLY A 243 -3.73 10.02 -2.49
C GLY A 243 -4.39 10.11 -1.10
N TYR A 244 -5.30 9.19 -0.77
CA TYR A 244 -5.91 9.13 0.56
C TYR A 244 -4.94 8.61 1.65
N LEU A 245 -4.05 7.68 1.31
CA LEU A 245 -3.07 7.13 2.25
C LEU A 245 -2.00 8.16 2.65
N ASP A 246 -1.62 9.04 1.71
CA ASP A 246 -0.60 10.08 1.93
C ASP A 246 -1.07 11.23 2.84
N HIS A 247 -2.39 11.41 3.04
CA HIS A 247 -2.98 12.49 3.87
C HIS A 247 -3.39 12.06 5.28
N GLY A 248 -2.96 10.88 5.76
CA GLY A 248 -3.05 10.53 7.19
C GLY A 248 -4.45 10.21 7.71
N GLY A 249 -5.32 9.60 6.91
CA GLY A 249 -6.50 8.86 7.41
C GLY A 249 -7.59 9.68 8.14
N LEU A 250 -7.59 11.01 8.06
CA LEU A 250 -8.57 11.87 8.76
C LEU A 250 -9.91 12.03 8.03
N LEU A 251 -10.05 11.46 6.83
CA LEU A 251 -11.32 11.43 6.08
C LEU A 251 -11.63 9.99 5.64
N PRO A 252 -12.91 9.59 5.64
CA PRO A 252 -13.30 8.24 5.25
C PRO A 252 -12.79 7.89 3.84
N ALA A 253 -12.13 6.74 3.71
CA ALA A 253 -11.45 6.23 2.51
C ALA A 253 -12.32 6.04 1.25
N ASP A 254 -13.62 6.33 1.33
CA ASP A 254 -14.58 6.17 0.25
C ASP A 254 -14.98 7.57 -0.27
N PRO A 255 -14.60 7.97 -1.49
CA PRO A 255 -14.96 9.27 -2.07
C PRO A 255 -16.46 9.54 -2.02
N HIS A 256 -17.28 8.50 -2.24
CA HIS A 256 -18.73 8.63 -2.15
C HIS A 256 -19.20 8.85 -0.72
N LEU A 257 -18.50 8.29 0.27
CA LEU A 257 -18.79 8.56 1.69
C LEU A 257 -18.42 10.00 2.05
N ARG A 258 -17.32 10.52 1.50
CA ARG A 258 -16.92 11.92 1.68
C ARG A 258 -17.96 12.88 1.11
N ASP A 259 -18.36 12.72 -0.16
CA ASP A 259 -19.34 13.59 -0.80
C ASP A 259 -20.65 13.63 0.00
N LYS A 260 -21.12 12.46 0.45
CA LYS A 260 -22.33 12.38 1.29
C LYS A 260 -22.09 13.00 2.66
N LEU A 261 -20.94 12.78 3.28
CA LEU A 261 -20.62 13.38 4.57
C LEU A 261 -20.56 14.92 4.49
N GLU A 262 -19.99 15.49 3.43
CA GLU A 262 -19.95 16.94 3.20
C GLU A 262 -21.35 17.50 3.02
N VAL A 263 -22.21 16.85 2.22
CA VAL A 263 -23.63 17.25 2.07
C VAL A 263 -24.38 17.17 3.41
N ALA A 264 -24.18 16.11 4.20
CA ALA A 264 -24.80 16.01 5.51
C ALA A 264 -24.30 17.09 6.48
N ARG A 265 -23.01 17.44 6.46
CA ARG A 265 -22.47 18.54 7.27
C ARG A 265 -23.04 19.89 6.85
N GLN A 266 -23.20 20.12 5.54
CA GLN A 266 -23.83 21.33 5.02
C GLN A 266 -25.28 21.43 5.49
N TRP A 267 -26.05 20.35 5.42
CA TRP A 267 -27.43 20.33 5.94
C TRP A 267 -27.54 20.54 7.45
N ILE A 268 -26.54 20.11 8.22
CA ILE A 268 -26.48 20.45 9.65
C ILE A 268 -26.23 21.95 9.84
N ALA A 269 -25.33 22.54 9.06
CA ALA A 269 -25.05 23.98 9.10
C ALA A 269 -26.26 24.82 8.68
N ASP A 270 -27.02 24.34 7.69
CA ASP A 270 -28.24 25.00 7.20
C ASP A 270 -29.47 24.75 8.10
N GLY A 271 -29.34 23.95 9.17
CA GLY A 271 -30.42 23.61 10.09
C GLY A 271 -31.46 22.63 9.54
N VAL A 272 -31.20 22.03 8.37
CA VAL A 272 -32.05 20.99 7.75
C VAL A 272 -31.94 19.66 8.52
N LEU A 273 -30.77 19.36 9.07
CA LEU A 273 -30.52 18.22 9.95
C LEU A 273 -30.12 18.70 11.35
N PRO A 274 -30.54 17.99 12.42
CA PRO A 274 -30.04 18.28 13.76
C PRO A 274 -28.55 17.95 13.87
N VAL A 275 -27.87 18.54 14.86
CA VAL A 275 -26.40 18.39 15.08
C VAL A 275 -25.97 16.92 15.24
N SER A 276 -26.85 16.06 15.72
CA SER A 276 -26.63 14.61 15.83
C SER A 276 -27.81 13.86 15.19
N PRO A 277 -27.86 13.77 13.86
CA PRO A 277 -29.01 13.23 13.17
C PRO A 277 -29.06 11.71 13.28
N GLY A 278 -30.27 11.18 13.49
CA GLY A 278 -30.47 9.74 13.53
C GLY A 278 -30.30 9.10 12.14
N ARG A 279 -29.97 7.80 12.09
CA ARG A 279 -29.83 7.07 10.80
C ARG A 279 -31.06 7.18 9.89
N LYS A 280 -32.26 7.03 10.47
CA LYS A 280 -33.53 7.10 9.72
C LYS A 280 -33.79 8.51 9.18
N GLU A 281 -33.36 9.52 9.93
CA GLU A 281 -33.51 10.92 9.56
C GLU A 281 -32.58 11.27 8.40
N LEU A 282 -31.30 10.89 8.48
CA LEU A 282 -30.37 10.99 7.35
C LEU A 282 -30.93 10.32 6.10
N GLU A 283 -31.40 9.08 6.20
CA GLU A 283 -31.96 8.34 5.06
C GLU A 283 -33.17 9.06 4.45
N ARG A 284 -34.07 9.59 5.29
CA ARG A 284 -35.23 10.37 4.85
C ARG A 284 -34.81 11.64 4.13
N THR A 285 -33.92 12.44 4.72
CA THR A 285 -33.45 13.70 4.13
C THR A 285 -32.73 13.48 2.80
N TYR A 286 -31.90 12.42 2.70
CA TYR A 286 -31.30 12.04 1.41
C TYR A 286 -32.35 11.73 0.34
N ARG A 287 -33.40 10.98 0.71
CA ARG A 287 -34.48 10.61 -0.21
C ARG A 287 -35.31 11.82 -0.64
N GLU A 288 -35.63 12.72 0.29
CA GLU A 288 -36.38 13.96 0.03
C GLU A 288 -35.63 14.88 -0.95
N HIS A 289 -34.30 14.91 -0.88
CA HIS A 289 -33.45 15.69 -1.79
C HIS A 289 -33.01 14.90 -3.04
N GLY A 290 -33.69 13.80 -3.37
CA GLY A 290 -33.46 13.03 -4.61
C GLY A 290 -32.17 12.22 -4.65
N MET A 291 -31.44 12.11 -3.54
CA MET A 291 -30.20 11.32 -3.48
C MET A 291 -30.50 9.87 -3.10
N LYS A 292 -30.20 8.95 -4.02
CA LYS A 292 -30.23 7.50 -3.73
C LYS A 292 -28.98 7.13 -2.93
N VAL A 293 -29.14 6.83 -1.64
CA VAL A 293 -28.06 6.41 -0.75
C VAL A 293 -28.44 5.06 -0.13
N GLY A 294 -27.60 4.04 -0.33
CA GLY A 294 -27.82 2.71 0.25
C GLY A 294 -27.71 2.73 1.78
N THR A 295 -28.44 1.85 2.45
CA THR A 295 -28.55 1.81 3.93
C THR A 295 -27.18 1.61 4.61
N GLY A 296 -26.24 0.92 3.97
CA GLY A 296 -24.86 0.76 4.45
C GLY A 296 -24.05 2.06 4.39
N MET A 297 -24.24 2.88 3.34
CA MET A 297 -23.61 4.19 3.21
C MET A 297 -24.13 5.16 4.27
N VAL A 298 -25.45 5.22 4.49
CA VAL A 298 -26.06 6.05 5.55
C VAL A 298 -25.49 5.69 6.93
N GLN A 299 -25.28 4.40 7.20
CA GLN A 299 -24.70 3.95 8.48
C GLN A 299 -23.24 4.39 8.65
N ARG A 300 -22.47 4.48 7.57
CA ARG A 300 -21.10 5.00 7.61
C ARG A 300 -21.08 6.51 7.84
N VAL A 301 -21.92 7.28 7.13
CA VAL A 301 -22.09 8.73 7.35
C VAL A 301 -22.47 9.02 8.80
N HIS A 302 -23.48 8.33 9.32
CA HIS A 302 -23.94 8.45 10.71
C HIS A 302 -22.83 8.17 11.74
N ARG A 303 -22.00 7.16 11.51
CA ARG A 303 -20.86 6.86 12.40
C ARG A 303 -19.80 7.96 12.38
N CYS A 304 -19.52 8.52 11.20
CA CYS A 304 -18.55 9.61 11.04
C CYS A 304 -19.03 10.90 11.71
N LEU A 305 -20.32 11.24 11.59
CA LEU A 305 -20.91 12.43 12.22
C LEU A 305 -20.88 12.36 13.75
N ASN A 306 -21.02 11.15 14.32
CA ASN A 306 -21.05 10.93 15.77
C ASN A 306 -19.66 10.64 16.38
N GLY A 307 -18.57 10.97 15.68
CA GLY A 307 -17.21 10.87 16.23
C GLY A 307 -16.68 9.45 16.47
N ARG A 308 -17.34 8.40 15.96
CA ARG A 308 -16.82 7.03 16.01
C ARG A 308 -15.95 6.76 14.80
N THR A 309 -14.75 7.33 14.80
CA THR A 309 -13.74 7.16 13.73
C THR A 309 -12.87 5.91 13.90
N GLU A 310 -12.94 5.21 15.03
CA GLU A 310 -12.05 4.07 15.36
C GLU A 310 -12.20 2.81 14.49
N LEU A 311 -13.04 2.82 13.47
CA LEU A 311 -13.29 1.67 12.58
C LEU A 311 -13.30 2.05 11.08
N LEU A 312 -12.63 3.15 10.72
CA LEU A 312 -12.34 3.50 9.33
C LEU A 312 -10.94 3.00 8.93
#